data_AF-A0A9W8TMG4-F1
#
_entry.id   AF-A0A9W8TMG4-F1
#
_cell.length_a   1.000
_cell.length_b   1.000
_cell.length_c   1.000
_cell.angle_alpha   90.00
_cell.angle_beta   90.00
_cell.angle_gamma   90.00
#
_symmetry.space_group_name_H-M   'P 1'
#
loop_
_entity.id
_entity.type
_entity.pdbx_description
1 polymer ?
#
loop_
_entity_poly.entity_id
_entity_poly.type
_entity_poly.pdbx_seq_one_letter_code
_entity_poly.pdbx_strand_id
1 'polypeptide(L)'
;MLSVWYAGAALGVKRQGHVRNNRRTTRGKAIEMEDVKFHQCVRLSRFENDRTISFIPPDGEFELMSYRLNTQVKPLVWVECVVESHSGSRIEYMLKARAQFKRRSTANNVEIIVPVPDDADSPRFRTNIGSVHYAPEQSAIVWKIKQFGGGKEFLMRAELGLPSVKGDDEHGGGMTGGFGGSMGGVNTKGAKRPIQVKFEIPYFTTSGIQVRYLKITEPKLNYPSLPWVRYITQSGDIAVRLPDAV
;
A
#
# COMPACT_ATOMS: atom_id res chain seq x y z
N MET A 1 -40.48 17.00 9.79
CA MET A 1 -39.12 16.47 9.53
C MET A 1 -39.17 15.85 8.14
N LEU A 2 -39.04 16.65 7.08
CA LEU A 2 -39.34 16.22 5.71
C LEU A 2 -38.12 15.58 5.05
N SER A 3 -38.19 14.28 4.85
CA SER A 3 -37.32 13.49 4.00
C SER A 3 -37.80 13.59 2.54
N VAL A 4 -36.98 14.08 1.61
CA VAL A 4 -37.25 14.11 0.15
C VAL A 4 -35.88 13.99 -0.55
N TRP A 5 -35.38 12.81 -0.97
CA TRP A 5 -35.72 11.91 -2.11
C TRP A 5 -35.75 12.57 -3.51
N TYR A 6 -34.88 12.08 -4.41
CA TYR A 6 -34.84 12.21 -5.90
C TYR A 6 -33.71 13.01 -6.59
N ALA A 7 -32.51 13.11 -6.01
CA ALA A 7 -31.35 13.59 -6.77
C ALA A 7 -30.78 12.46 -7.64
N GLY A 8 -30.86 12.57 -8.97
CA GLY A 8 -30.16 11.67 -9.89
C GLY A 8 -28.73 12.16 -10.14
N ALA A 9 -27.74 11.27 -10.07
CA ALA A 9 -26.35 11.59 -10.36
C ALA A 9 -25.83 10.80 -11.58
N ALA A 10 -24.99 11.44 -12.38
CA ALA A 10 -24.28 10.82 -13.49
C ALA A 10 -22.77 11.06 -13.39
N LEU A 11 -21.98 9.98 -13.41
CA LEU A 11 -20.52 10.00 -13.34
C LEU A 11 -19.92 9.46 -14.64
N GLY A 12 -19.10 10.27 -15.32
CA GLY A 12 -18.35 9.85 -16.51
C GLY A 12 -16.88 9.56 -16.17
N VAL A 13 -16.33 8.44 -16.64
CA VAL A 13 -14.94 8.05 -16.37
C VAL A 13 -14.07 8.04 -17.65
N LYS A 14 -12.81 8.49 -17.57
CA LYS A 14 -11.83 8.53 -18.69
C LYS A 14 -10.49 7.97 -18.22
N ARG A 15 -9.69 7.43 -19.14
CA ARG A 15 -8.26 7.15 -18.92
C ARG A 15 -7.45 8.40 -19.21
N GLN A 16 -6.55 8.79 -18.31
CA GLN A 16 -5.53 9.78 -18.66
C GLN A 16 -4.40 9.11 -19.45
N GLY A 17 -4.27 9.46 -20.74
CA GLY A 17 -3.14 9.05 -21.56
C GLY A 17 -1.86 9.76 -21.10
N HIS A 18 -0.77 9.02 -20.92
CA HIS A 18 0.56 9.62 -20.87
C HIS A 18 0.88 10.19 -22.26
N VAL A 19 1.03 11.51 -22.34
CA VAL A 19 1.43 12.20 -23.57
C VAL A 19 2.87 11.80 -23.89
N ARG A 20 3.03 10.85 -24.80
CA ARG A 20 4.26 10.72 -25.59
C ARG A 20 4.01 11.50 -26.88
N ASN A 21 4.89 12.45 -27.17
CA ASN A 21 4.80 13.36 -28.29
C ASN A 21 4.79 12.56 -29.61
N ASN A 22 3.61 12.26 -30.16
CA ASN A 22 3.44 12.01 -31.58
C ASN A 22 1.99 12.27 -31.99
N ARG A 23 1.79 13.13 -32.99
CA ARG A 23 0.49 13.43 -33.61
C ARG A 23 -0.07 12.16 -34.25
N ARG A 24 -1.03 11.52 -33.60
CA ARG A 24 -2.07 10.69 -34.22
C ARG A 24 -3.28 10.65 -33.28
N THR A 25 -4.44 10.96 -33.82
CA THR A 25 -5.75 10.96 -33.17
C THR A 25 -6.05 9.60 -32.54
N THR A 26 -5.65 9.43 -31.28
CA THR A 26 -5.94 8.22 -30.52
C THR A 26 -7.35 8.36 -29.94
N ARG A 27 -8.32 7.68 -30.58
CA ARG A 27 -9.56 7.26 -29.90
C ARG A 27 -9.14 6.73 -28.53
N GLY A 28 -9.52 7.44 -27.47
CA GLY A 28 -8.98 7.23 -26.14
C GLY A 28 -9.09 5.76 -25.75
N LYS A 29 -7.95 5.11 -25.46
CA LYS A 29 -7.93 3.74 -24.93
C LYS A 29 -8.90 3.68 -23.75
N ALA A 30 -10.01 2.97 -23.94
CA ALA A 30 -10.92 2.66 -22.86
C ALA A 30 -10.13 1.93 -21.77
N ILE A 31 -10.52 2.15 -20.51
CA ILE A 31 -9.93 1.42 -19.39
C ILE A 31 -10.56 0.05 -19.41
N GLU A 32 -9.77 -0.97 -19.68
CA GLU A 32 -10.18 -2.35 -19.51
C GLU A 32 -10.21 -2.62 -18.01
N MET A 33 -11.42 -2.67 -17.45
CA MET A 33 -11.71 -3.05 -16.08
C MET A 33 -12.22 -4.49 -16.15
N GLU A 34 -11.56 -5.43 -15.47
CA GLU A 34 -11.88 -6.86 -15.58
C GLU A 34 -13.04 -7.27 -14.67
N ASP A 35 -13.01 -6.82 -13.41
CA ASP A 35 -14.05 -7.07 -12.42
C ASP A 35 -14.56 -5.72 -11.93
N VAL A 36 -15.81 -5.38 -12.25
CA VAL A 36 -16.48 -4.17 -11.80
C VAL A 36 -17.75 -4.57 -11.10
N LYS A 37 -17.90 -4.14 -9.85
CA LYS A 37 -19.13 -4.30 -9.08
C LYS A 37 -19.73 -2.93 -8.85
N PHE A 38 -21.03 -2.81 -9.08
CA PHE A 38 -21.77 -1.58 -8.86
C PHE A 38 -22.70 -1.73 -7.67
N HIS A 39 -22.94 -0.62 -6.99
CA HIS A 39 -24.04 -0.55 -6.04
C HIS A 39 -25.39 -0.78 -6.74
N GLN A 40 -26.36 -1.34 -6.02
CA GLN A 40 -27.72 -1.61 -6.52
C GLN A 40 -28.46 -0.38 -7.06
N CYS A 41 -28.03 0.83 -6.69
CA CYS A 41 -28.63 2.07 -7.16
C CYS A 41 -28.22 2.47 -8.58
N VAL A 42 -27.28 1.74 -9.20
CA VAL A 42 -26.73 2.04 -10.53
C VAL A 42 -27.57 1.41 -11.63
N ARG A 43 -27.87 2.19 -12.67
CA ARG A 43 -28.55 1.74 -13.89
C ARG A 43 -27.55 1.17 -14.90
N LEU A 44 -27.36 -0.15 -14.87
CA LEU A 44 -26.37 -0.87 -15.69
C LEU A 44 -26.51 -0.62 -17.21
N SER A 45 -27.75 -0.50 -17.71
CA SER A 45 -28.02 -0.28 -19.14
C SER A 45 -27.38 0.99 -19.72
N ARG A 46 -27.19 2.04 -18.91
CA ARG A 46 -26.47 3.24 -19.38
C ARG A 46 -24.96 3.00 -19.45
N PHE A 47 -24.41 2.32 -18.45
CA PHE A 47 -22.98 2.04 -18.40
C PHE A 47 -22.48 1.21 -19.59
N GLU A 48 -23.25 0.23 -20.05
CA GLU A 48 -22.89 -0.61 -21.20
C GLU A 48 -22.80 0.20 -22.51
N ASN A 49 -23.64 1.22 -22.69
CA ASN A 49 -23.75 1.99 -23.92
C ASN A 49 -22.67 3.08 -24.06
N ASP A 50 -22.53 3.95 -23.07
CA ASP A 50 -21.68 5.15 -23.15
C ASP A 50 -20.63 5.25 -22.03
N ARG A 51 -20.54 4.22 -21.18
CA ARG A 51 -19.70 4.19 -19.97
C ARG A 51 -20.06 5.28 -18.95
N THR A 52 -21.31 5.77 -18.96
CA THR A 52 -21.85 6.69 -17.95
C THR A 52 -22.52 5.90 -16.83
N ILE A 53 -22.11 6.16 -15.59
CA ILE A 53 -22.72 5.57 -14.40
C ILE A 53 -23.86 6.50 -13.95
N SER A 54 -25.10 6.06 -14.12
CA SER A 54 -26.29 6.80 -13.67
C SER A 54 -26.92 6.11 -12.47
N PHE A 55 -27.19 6.87 -11.41
CA PHE A 55 -27.70 6.31 -10.15
C PHE A 55 -28.54 7.31 -9.35
N ILE A 56 -29.29 6.79 -8.38
CA ILE A 56 -29.96 7.58 -7.34
C ILE A 56 -29.26 7.21 -6.01
N PRO A 57 -28.43 8.09 -5.42
CA PRO A 57 -27.65 7.73 -4.26
C PRO A 57 -28.54 7.45 -3.04
N PRO A 58 -28.19 6.47 -2.20
CA PRO A 58 -28.67 6.42 -0.83
C PRO A 58 -28.24 7.66 -0.04
N ASP A 59 -28.92 7.94 1.06
CA ASP A 59 -28.51 9.01 1.98
C ASP A 59 -27.23 8.63 2.72
N GLY A 60 -26.28 9.56 2.82
CA GLY A 60 -25.01 9.36 3.52
C GLY A 60 -23.87 8.86 2.65
N GLU A 61 -22.84 8.31 3.31
CA GLU A 61 -21.66 7.74 2.64
C GLU A 61 -21.95 6.32 2.16
N PHE A 62 -21.59 6.02 0.91
CA PHE A 62 -21.76 4.69 0.34
C PHE A 62 -20.72 4.40 -0.75
N GLU A 63 -20.44 3.12 -0.98
CA GLU A 63 -19.58 2.66 -2.07
C GLU A 63 -20.38 2.55 -3.37
N LEU A 64 -20.10 3.45 -4.33
CA LEU A 64 -20.79 3.46 -5.64
C LEU A 64 -20.35 2.31 -6.55
N MET A 65 -19.05 2.03 -6.59
CA MET A 65 -18.47 0.99 -7.42
C MET A 65 -17.14 0.49 -6.85
N SER A 66 -16.86 -0.79 -7.05
CA SER A 66 -15.55 -1.40 -6.85
C SER A 66 -15.02 -1.92 -8.18
N TYR A 67 -13.72 -1.84 -8.39
CA TYR A 67 -13.13 -2.34 -9.62
C TYR A 67 -11.73 -2.92 -9.40
N ARG A 68 -11.37 -3.91 -10.22
CA ARG A 68 -10.02 -4.47 -10.28
C ARG A 68 -9.37 -4.16 -11.63
N LEU A 69 -8.08 -3.83 -11.59
CA LEU A 69 -7.26 -3.63 -12.77
C LEU A 69 -6.16 -4.68 -12.83
N ASN A 70 -5.96 -5.25 -14.02
CA ASN A 70 -4.86 -6.17 -14.31
C ASN A 70 -3.66 -5.42 -14.92
N THR A 71 -3.37 -4.23 -14.39
CA THR A 71 -2.21 -3.46 -14.84
C THR A 71 -1.04 -3.77 -13.91
N GLN A 72 0.07 -4.25 -14.47
CA GLN A 72 1.30 -4.40 -13.72
C GLN A 72 1.83 -3.00 -13.34
N VAL A 73 1.63 -2.62 -12.08
CA VAL A 73 2.11 -1.36 -11.53
C VAL A 73 3.46 -1.58 -10.85
N LYS A 74 4.41 -0.68 -11.09
CA LYS A 74 5.65 -0.64 -10.31
C LYS A 74 5.33 -0.21 -8.88
N PRO A 75 6.00 -0.77 -7.86
CA PRO A 75 5.80 -0.32 -6.47
C PRO A 75 6.10 1.16 -6.32
N LEU A 76 5.13 1.92 -5.78
CA LEU A 76 5.24 3.37 -5.63
C LEU A 76 6.30 3.78 -4.61
N VAL A 77 6.44 2.99 -3.56
CA VAL A 77 7.54 3.09 -2.60
C VAL A 77 8.30 1.77 -2.69
N TRP A 78 9.49 1.84 -3.26
CA TRP A 78 10.39 0.71 -3.39
C TRP A 78 11.37 0.71 -2.23
N VAL A 79 11.48 -0.39 -1.50
CA VAL A 79 12.38 -0.51 -0.36
C VAL A 79 13.38 -1.61 -0.65
N GLU A 80 14.64 -1.24 -0.66
CA GLU A 80 15.76 -2.18 -0.65
C GLU A 80 16.27 -2.28 0.78
N CYS A 81 16.56 -3.49 1.21
CA CYS A 81 17.16 -3.77 2.50
C CYS A 81 18.44 -4.56 2.24
N VAL A 82 19.48 -4.25 2.99
CA VAL A 82 20.69 -5.07 3.09
C VAL A 82 20.87 -5.35 4.56
N VAL A 83 21.11 -6.62 4.88
CA VAL A 83 21.32 -7.10 6.25
C VAL A 83 22.73 -7.63 6.34
N GLU A 84 23.53 -7.08 7.25
CA GLU A 84 24.91 -7.51 7.51
C GLU A 84 25.00 -8.06 8.94
N SER A 85 25.58 -9.24 9.11
CA SER A 85 25.80 -9.82 10.44
C SER A 85 27.28 -9.75 10.80
N HIS A 86 27.60 -9.04 11.88
CA HIS A 86 28.96 -8.95 12.41
C HIS A 86 29.11 -9.91 13.59
N SER A 87 29.92 -10.95 13.37
CA SER A 87 30.42 -11.90 14.39
C SER A 87 29.35 -12.47 15.33
N GLY A 88 28.08 -12.52 14.91
CA GLY A 88 26.94 -13.02 15.68
C GLY A 88 26.52 -12.16 16.89
N SER A 89 27.19 -11.04 17.15
CA SER A 89 26.88 -10.13 18.27
C SER A 89 26.17 -8.87 17.83
N ARG A 90 26.23 -8.54 16.53
CA ARG A 90 25.58 -7.35 15.97
C ARG A 90 25.00 -7.66 14.61
N ILE A 91 23.82 -7.10 14.37
CA ILE A 91 23.16 -7.14 13.08
C ILE A 91 22.87 -5.71 12.63
N GLU A 92 23.17 -5.43 11.38
CA GLU A 92 22.99 -4.13 10.80
C GLU A 92 22.01 -4.19 9.63
N TYR A 93 21.03 -3.29 9.65
CA TYR A 93 20.05 -3.09 8.60
C TYR A 93 20.34 -1.78 7.88
N MET A 94 20.64 -1.87 6.59
CA MET A 94 20.72 -0.73 5.69
C MET A 94 19.50 -0.71 4.78
N LEU A 95 18.61 0.25 4.97
CA LEU A 95 17.44 0.46 4.12
C LEU A 95 17.66 1.60 3.15
N LYS A 96 17.28 1.37 1.89
CA LYS A 96 17.14 2.37 0.85
C LYS A 96 15.69 2.41 0.38
N ALA A 97 14.98 3.47 0.74
CA ALA A 97 13.62 3.71 0.28
C ALA A 97 13.63 4.69 -0.90
N ARG A 98 12.90 4.36 -1.97
CA ARG A 98 12.81 5.14 -3.20
C ARG A 98 11.36 5.36 -3.62
N ALA A 99 10.99 6.62 -3.83
CA ALA A 99 9.68 6.99 -4.34
C ALA A 99 9.63 6.91 -5.88
N GLN A 100 8.92 5.93 -6.43
CA GLN A 100 8.76 5.70 -7.88
C GLN A 100 7.49 6.34 -8.46
N PHE A 101 7.13 7.54 -7.99
CA PHE A 101 6.03 8.33 -8.54
C PHE A 101 6.49 9.72 -8.98
N LYS A 102 5.59 10.49 -9.60
CA LYS A 102 5.89 11.79 -10.20
C LYS A 102 6.47 12.76 -9.17
N ARG A 103 7.50 13.53 -9.55
CA ARG A 103 8.18 14.51 -8.66
C ARG A 103 7.27 15.56 -8.04
N ARG A 104 6.16 15.88 -8.70
CA ARG A 104 5.12 16.82 -8.23
C ARG A 104 4.19 16.25 -7.15
N SER A 105 4.22 14.92 -6.96
CA SER A 105 3.40 14.22 -5.99
C SER A 105 4.24 13.90 -4.76
N THR A 106 3.59 13.86 -3.61
CA THR A 106 4.21 13.59 -2.31
C THR A 106 3.36 12.54 -1.61
N ALA A 107 4.00 11.47 -1.12
CA ALA A 107 3.34 10.52 -0.22
C ALA A 107 3.38 11.05 1.21
N ASN A 108 2.27 10.93 1.91
CA ASN A 108 2.09 11.30 3.30
C ASN A 108 2.12 10.06 4.19
N ASN A 109 2.57 10.26 5.42
CA ASN A 109 2.55 9.25 6.48
C ASN A 109 3.13 7.90 6.03
N VAL A 110 4.29 7.95 5.37
CA VAL A 110 4.96 6.73 4.93
C VAL A 110 5.53 6.01 6.15
N GLU A 111 5.18 4.76 6.30
CA GLU A 111 5.62 3.89 7.39
C GLU A 111 6.23 2.62 6.79
N ILE A 112 7.52 2.41 7.05
CA ILE A 112 8.27 1.23 6.61
C ILE A 112 8.53 0.38 7.85
N ILE A 113 7.99 -0.83 7.85
CA ILE A 113 8.05 -1.76 8.97
C ILE A 113 8.99 -2.89 8.57
N VAL A 114 10.15 -2.94 9.20
CA VAL A 114 11.18 -3.94 8.95
C VAL A 114 11.22 -4.91 10.12
N PRO A 115 10.82 -6.16 9.94
CA PRO A 115 10.89 -7.14 11.01
C PRO A 115 12.35 -7.47 11.33
N VAL A 116 12.60 -7.65 12.62
CA VAL A 116 13.90 -7.95 13.19
C VAL A 116 13.79 -9.18 14.09
N PRO A 117 14.92 -9.85 14.42
CA PRO A 117 14.92 -10.96 15.35
C PRO A 117 14.32 -10.59 16.71
N ASP A 118 13.62 -11.54 17.34
CA ASP A 118 12.97 -11.33 18.64
C ASP A 118 13.98 -11.12 19.77
N ASP A 119 15.21 -11.61 19.58
CA ASP A 119 16.33 -11.48 20.50
C ASP A 119 17.14 -10.19 20.28
N ALA A 120 16.75 -9.32 19.33
CA ALA A 120 17.45 -8.07 19.08
C ALA A 120 17.38 -7.11 20.29
N ASP A 121 18.54 -6.61 20.71
CA ASP A 121 18.72 -5.67 21.81
C ASP A 121 19.50 -4.42 21.37
N SER A 122 19.57 -3.40 22.22
CA SER A 122 20.43 -2.23 22.05
C SER A 122 20.26 -1.51 20.69
N PRO A 123 19.03 -1.10 20.31
CA PRO A 123 18.76 -0.47 19.01
C PRO A 123 19.46 0.88 18.86
N ARG A 124 20.19 1.05 17.77
CA ARG A 124 20.82 2.32 17.37
C ARG A 124 20.39 2.67 15.96
N PHE A 125 19.80 3.85 15.80
CA PHE A 125 19.27 4.30 14.51
C PHE A 125 20.04 5.51 13.98
N ARG A 126 20.28 5.54 12.68
CA ARG A 126 20.78 6.69 11.94
C ARG A 126 19.92 6.90 10.70
N THR A 127 19.24 8.04 10.64
CA THR A 127 18.45 8.45 9.47
C THR A 127 18.65 9.94 9.22
N ASN A 128 18.55 10.34 7.96
CA ASN A 128 18.52 11.75 7.57
C ASN A 128 17.12 12.34 7.52
N ILE A 129 16.08 11.51 7.60
CA ILE A 129 14.69 11.96 7.56
C ILE A 129 13.74 11.08 8.38
N GLY A 130 12.70 11.71 8.91
CA GLY A 130 11.67 11.02 9.67
C GLY A 130 12.14 10.61 11.05
N SER A 131 11.40 9.70 11.66
CA SER A 131 11.73 9.09 12.96
C SER A 131 11.76 7.57 12.83
N VAL A 132 12.68 6.95 13.56
CA VAL A 132 12.83 5.49 13.62
C VAL A 132 12.68 5.08 15.07
N HIS A 133 11.91 4.04 15.32
CA HIS A 133 11.76 3.45 16.65
C HIS A 133 11.73 1.94 16.53
N TYR A 134 12.22 1.26 17.57
CA TYR A 134 12.02 -0.16 17.74
C TYR A 134 10.65 -0.39 18.36
N ALA A 135 9.88 -1.32 17.80
CA ALA A 135 8.58 -1.77 18.29
C ALA A 135 8.72 -3.25 18.73
N PRO A 136 9.09 -3.51 20.00
CA PRO A 136 9.30 -4.87 20.52
C PRO A 136 8.04 -5.73 20.41
N GLU A 137 6.86 -5.14 20.56
CA GLU A 137 5.57 -5.83 20.48
C GLU A 137 5.25 -6.39 19.08
N GLN A 138 5.94 -5.90 18.06
CA GLN A 138 5.85 -6.39 16.68
C GLN A 138 7.15 -7.09 16.23
N SER A 139 8.18 -7.10 17.08
CA SER A 139 9.58 -7.41 16.73
C SER A 139 9.97 -6.79 15.38
N ALA A 140 9.80 -5.47 15.31
CA ALA A 140 10.05 -4.71 14.09
C ALA A 140 10.65 -3.33 14.37
N ILE A 141 11.47 -2.85 13.43
CA ILE A 141 11.87 -1.45 13.33
C ILE A 141 10.83 -0.72 12.48
N VAL A 142 10.33 0.40 13.00
CA VAL A 142 9.33 1.21 12.32
C VAL A 142 9.94 2.56 11.95
N TRP A 143 10.10 2.80 10.66
CA TRP A 143 10.59 4.07 10.10
C TRP A 143 9.42 4.89 9.55
N LYS A 144 9.15 6.04 10.18
CA LYS A 144 8.07 6.96 9.85
C LYS A 144 8.60 8.20 9.13
N ILE A 145 8.12 8.46 7.92
CA ILE A 145 8.45 9.62 7.10
C ILE A 145 7.15 10.41 6.85
N LYS A 146 7.05 11.62 7.41
CA LYS A 146 5.84 12.46 7.26
C LYS A 146 5.50 12.77 5.81
N GLN A 147 6.52 13.12 5.02
CA GLN A 147 6.38 13.48 3.62
C GLN A 147 7.51 12.89 2.79
N PHE A 148 7.15 12.09 1.79
CA PHE A 148 8.07 11.47 0.85
C PHE A 148 7.81 12.00 -0.55
N GLY A 149 8.64 12.94 -0.99
CA GLY A 149 8.52 13.54 -2.33
C GLY A 149 8.87 12.55 -3.45
N GLY A 150 8.11 12.60 -4.55
CA GLY A 150 8.32 11.72 -5.70
C GLY A 150 9.71 11.86 -6.32
N GLY A 151 10.31 10.73 -6.70
CA GLY A 151 11.66 10.69 -7.27
C GLY A 151 12.80 10.96 -6.28
N LYS A 152 12.50 11.13 -4.99
CA LYS A 152 13.52 11.16 -3.93
C LYS A 152 13.88 9.75 -3.47
N GLU A 153 15.03 9.65 -2.83
CA GLU A 153 15.47 8.47 -2.10
C GLU A 153 15.99 8.87 -0.72
N PHE A 154 15.80 7.98 0.25
CA PHE A 154 16.22 8.17 1.63
C PHE A 154 16.86 6.90 2.15
N LEU A 155 17.79 7.08 3.08
CA LEU A 155 18.57 6.01 3.68
C LEU A 155 18.33 5.96 5.18
N MET A 156 18.20 4.75 5.70
CA MET A 156 18.08 4.49 7.14
C MET A 156 19.04 3.34 7.48
N ARG A 157 19.86 3.54 8.51
CA ARG A 157 20.75 2.53 9.06
C ARG A 157 20.32 2.22 10.49
N ALA A 158 20.14 0.94 10.79
CA ALA A 158 19.86 0.47 12.14
C ALA A 158 20.89 -0.58 12.54
N GLU A 159 21.48 -0.43 13.72
CA GLU A 159 22.36 -1.41 14.35
C GLU A 159 21.61 -1.98 15.55
N LEU A 160 21.55 -3.30 15.64
CA LEU A 160 20.99 -4.04 16.76
C LEU A 160 22.06 -4.97 17.31
N GLY A 161 22.13 -5.07 18.63
CA GLY A 161 22.86 -6.13 19.29
C GLY A 161 22.09 -7.45 19.16
N LEU A 162 22.82 -8.54 19.02
CA LEU A 162 22.31 -9.89 19.17
C LEU A 162 22.93 -10.48 20.44
N PRO A 163 22.15 -11.10 21.32
CA PRO A 163 22.67 -11.83 22.46
C PRO A 163 23.52 -13.00 21.95
N SER A 164 24.66 -13.21 22.60
CA SER A 164 25.69 -14.16 22.18
C SER A 164 25.25 -15.63 22.29
N VAL A 165 24.08 -15.89 22.88
CA VAL A 165 23.53 -17.22 23.02
C VAL A 165 22.74 -17.53 21.76
N LYS A 166 23.43 -18.08 20.75
CA LYS A 166 22.72 -18.93 19.79
C LYS A 166 22.11 -20.05 20.62
N GLY A 167 20.79 -20.18 20.60
CA GLY A 167 20.18 -21.43 21.03
C GLY A 167 20.76 -22.53 20.15
N ASP A 168 21.67 -23.32 20.69
CA ASP A 168 22.22 -24.50 20.03
C ASP A 168 21.13 -25.58 19.94
N ASP A 169 20.12 -25.36 19.09
CA ASP A 169 19.23 -26.43 18.64
C ASP A 169 19.84 -27.19 17.44
N GLU A 170 21.17 -27.12 17.26
CA GLU A 170 21.87 -27.83 16.18
C GLU A 170 22.75 -29.00 16.63
N HIS A 171 22.89 -29.35 17.92
CA HIS A 171 23.52 -30.62 18.34
C HIS A 171 22.98 -31.18 19.68
N GLY A 172 21.69 -31.57 19.68
CA GLY A 172 21.15 -32.48 20.70
C GLY A 172 21.54 -33.93 20.42
N GLY A 173 22.76 -34.32 20.78
CA GLY A 173 23.15 -35.73 20.87
C GLY A 173 22.39 -36.42 22.01
N GLY A 174 21.21 -36.97 21.70
CA GLY A 174 20.39 -37.74 22.64
C GLY A 174 20.45 -39.25 22.39
N MET A 175 21.45 -39.94 22.96
CA MET A 175 21.26 -41.33 23.38
C MET A 175 20.66 -41.31 24.79
N THR A 176 19.35 -41.09 24.92
CA THR A 176 18.55 -41.64 26.02
C THR A 176 17.14 -41.86 25.50
N GLY A 177 16.70 -43.13 25.53
CA GLY A 177 15.35 -43.52 25.17
C GLY A 177 14.34 -43.03 26.20
N GLY A 178 13.15 -42.66 25.72
CA GLY A 178 12.01 -42.31 26.56
C GLY A 178 10.76 -42.16 25.73
N PHE A 179 9.82 -43.08 25.91
CA PHE A 179 8.49 -43.08 25.30
C PHE A 179 7.75 -41.77 25.58
N GLY A 180 7.29 -41.09 24.54
CA GLY A 180 6.48 -39.88 24.66
C GLY A 180 6.17 -39.26 23.30
N GLY A 181 5.16 -39.80 22.61
CA GLY A 181 4.66 -39.20 21.39
C GLY A 181 3.99 -37.85 21.67
N SER A 182 4.47 -36.81 21.02
CA SER A 182 3.72 -35.58 20.79
C SER A 182 4.19 -34.96 19.47
N MET A 183 3.35 -35.11 18.44
CA MET A 183 3.54 -34.49 17.13
C MET A 183 3.50 -32.97 17.26
N GLY A 184 4.45 -32.27 16.65
CA GLY A 184 4.28 -30.85 16.27
C GLY A 184 5.38 -29.88 16.70
N GLY A 185 6.65 -30.26 16.66
CA GLY A 185 7.76 -29.30 16.76
C GLY A 185 7.96 -28.55 15.44
N VAL A 186 7.39 -27.35 15.34
CA VAL A 186 7.55 -26.43 14.20
C VAL A 186 9.01 -25.99 14.12
N ASN A 187 9.66 -26.39 13.04
CA ASN A 187 11.01 -25.99 12.65
C ASN A 187 11.05 -24.47 12.39
N THR A 188 11.36 -23.66 13.40
CA THR A 188 11.34 -22.20 13.31
C THR A 188 12.74 -21.65 13.01
N LYS A 189 13.30 -22.03 11.84
CA LYS A 189 14.17 -21.07 11.12
C LYS A 189 13.26 -19.94 10.70
N GLY A 190 13.06 -18.98 11.61
CA GLY A 190 12.00 -17.97 11.58
C GLY A 190 11.83 -17.41 10.18
N ALA A 191 10.71 -17.76 9.53
CA ALA A 191 10.38 -17.27 8.21
C ALA A 191 10.44 -15.74 8.26
N LYS A 192 11.45 -15.15 7.64
CA LYS A 192 11.68 -13.70 7.67
C LYS A 192 10.42 -13.02 7.17
N ARG A 193 9.68 -12.41 8.10
CA ARG A 193 8.47 -11.66 7.79
C ARG A 193 8.84 -10.63 6.71
N PRO A 194 7.98 -10.40 5.71
CA PRO A 194 8.30 -9.39 4.70
C PRO A 194 8.29 -7.99 5.29
N ILE A 195 9.08 -7.10 4.71
CA ILE A 195 9.01 -5.65 4.98
C ILE A 195 7.65 -5.16 4.50
N GLN A 196 6.93 -4.48 5.39
CA GLN A 196 5.65 -3.86 5.07
C GLN A 196 5.83 -2.37 4.83
N VAL A 197 5.10 -1.84 3.86
CA VAL A 197 5.15 -0.41 3.53
C VAL A 197 3.75 0.15 3.46
N LYS A 198 3.47 1.11 4.35
CA LYS A 198 2.22 1.86 4.37
C LYS A 198 2.44 3.28 3.88
N PHE A 199 1.53 3.82 3.08
CA PHE A 199 1.60 5.21 2.61
C PHE A 199 0.25 5.68 2.06
N GLU A 200 0.09 7.01 1.98
CA GLU A 200 -1.00 7.66 1.27
C GLU A 200 -0.48 8.69 0.26
N ILE A 201 -0.93 8.67 -0.99
CA ILE A 201 -0.59 9.68 -2.00
C ILE A 201 -1.86 10.40 -2.46
N PRO A 202 -2.07 11.66 -2.05
CA PRO A 202 -3.20 12.44 -2.53
C PRO A 202 -3.00 12.87 -3.99
N TYR A 203 -4.12 13.04 -4.70
CA TYR A 203 -4.18 13.51 -6.09
C TYR A 203 -3.35 12.69 -7.09
N PHE A 204 -3.07 11.43 -6.75
CA PHE A 204 -2.37 10.47 -7.58
C PHE A 204 -3.28 9.27 -7.84
N THR A 205 -3.25 8.76 -9.08
CA THR A 205 -3.98 7.55 -9.47
C THR A 205 -3.04 6.58 -10.17
N THR A 206 -2.91 5.37 -9.63
CA THR A 206 -2.18 4.25 -10.26
C THR A 206 -2.94 3.69 -11.46
N SER A 207 -4.26 3.63 -11.35
CA SER A 207 -5.18 3.18 -12.39
C SER A 207 -5.21 4.04 -13.64
N GLY A 208 -4.89 5.34 -13.49
CA GLY A 208 -5.13 6.35 -14.52
C GLY A 208 -6.61 6.64 -14.77
N ILE A 209 -7.51 6.12 -13.93
CA ILE A 209 -8.94 6.44 -13.91
C ILE A 209 -9.10 7.89 -13.45
N GLN A 210 -9.89 8.65 -14.20
CA GLN A 210 -10.28 10.01 -13.86
C GLN A 210 -11.77 10.21 -14.09
N VAL A 211 -12.42 10.81 -13.11
CA VAL A 211 -13.75 11.39 -13.21
C VAL A 211 -13.69 12.58 -14.18
N ARG A 212 -14.49 12.51 -15.25
CA ARG A 212 -14.67 13.57 -16.25
C ARG A 212 -15.62 14.64 -15.74
N TYR A 213 -16.74 14.18 -15.20
CA TYR A 213 -17.83 15.02 -14.74
C TYR A 213 -18.64 14.24 -13.70
N LEU A 214 -19.19 14.97 -12.75
CA LEU A 214 -20.25 14.53 -11.86
C LEU A 214 -21.41 15.50 -12.05
N LYS A 215 -22.49 15.03 -12.68
CA LYS A 215 -23.68 15.83 -12.91
C LYS A 215 -24.75 15.41 -11.92
N ILE A 216 -25.21 16.35 -11.11
CA ILE A 216 -26.33 16.19 -10.19
C ILE A 216 -27.56 16.82 -10.85
N THR A 217 -28.68 16.12 -10.85
CA THR A 217 -29.96 16.60 -11.39
C THR A 217 -31.04 16.36 -10.35
N GLU A 218 -31.52 17.44 -9.74
CA GLU A 218 -32.65 17.44 -8.81
C GLU A 218 -33.82 18.18 -9.46
N PRO A 219 -34.78 17.46 -10.06
CA PRO A 219 -35.87 18.09 -10.81
C PRO A 219 -36.91 18.79 -9.92
N LYS A 220 -36.97 18.49 -8.61
CA LYS A 220 -38.03 19.02 -7.73
C LYS A 220 -37.63 20.30 -7.02
N LEU A 221 -36.47 20.30 -6.38
CA LEU A 221 -36.03 21.38 -5.50
C LEU A 221 -34.99 22.29 -6.15
N ASN A 222 -34.39 21.85 -7.27
CA ASN A 222 -33.38 22.58 -8.04
C ASN A 222 -32.31 23.29 -7.18
N TYR A 223 -31.93 22.65 -6.07
CA TYR A 223 -30.98 23.25 -5.14
C TYR A 223 -29.57 23.28 -5.76
N PRO A 224 -28.76 24.31 -5.47
CA PRO A 224 -27.38 24.36 -5.94
C PRO A 224 -26.54 23.28 -5.25
N SER A 225 -25.88 22.44 -6.04
CA SER A 225 -24.95 21.41 -5.54
C SER A 225 -23.50 21.81 -5.78
N LEU A 226 -22.62 21.57 -4.81
CA LEU A 226 -21.17 21.78 -4.92
C LEU A 226 -20.43 20.43 -4.96
N PRO A 227 -20.41 19.74 -6.12
CA PRO A 227 -19.72 18.46 -6.23
C PRO A 227 -18.20 18.65 -6.13
N TRP A 228 -17.54 17.74 -5.41
CA TRP A 228 -16.09 17.67 -5.33
C TRP A 228 -15.62 16.25 -5.60
N VAL A 229 -14.38 16.13 -6.08
CA VAL A 229 -13.73 14.84 -6.34
C VAL A 229 -12.32 14.89 -5.77
N ARG A 230 -11.96 13.89 -4.97
CA ARG A 230 -10.60 13.69 -4.46
C ARG A 230 -10.10 12.32 -4.86
N TYR A 231 -8.85 12.24 -5.30
CA TYR A 231 -8.15 10.99 -5.53
C TYR A 231 -7.17 10.75 -4.40
N ILE A 232 -7.14 9.53 -3.91
CA ILE A 232 -6.19 9.07 -2.90
C ILE A 232 -5.72 7.70 -3.35
N THR A 233 -4.40 7.51 -3.39
CA THR A 233 -3.81 6.18 -3.53
C THR A 233 -3.27 5.77 -2.18
N GLN A 234 -3.81 4.71 -1.60
CA GLN A 234 -3.30 4.11 -0.37
C GLN A 234 -2.56 2.82 -0.70
N SER A 235 -1.55 2.50 0.11
CA SER A 235 -0.90 1.19 0.10
C SER A 235 -1.90 0.10 0.47
N GLY A 236 -1.94 -0.98 -0.32
CA GLY A 236 -2.53 -2.25 0.11
C GLY A 236 -1.50 -3.11 0.87
N ASP A 237 -1.70 -4.44 0.85
CA ASP A 237 -0.75 -5.41 1.40
C ASP A 237 0.52 -5.51 0.53
N ILE A 238 1.44 -4.56 0.73
CA ILE A 238 2.75 -4.56 0.05
C ILE A 238 3.75 -5.27 0.97
N ALA A 239 4.12 -6.49 0.58
CA ALA A 239 5.12 -7.31 1.23
C ALA A 239 6.39 -7.39 0.37
N VAL A 240 7.48 -6.80 0.83
CA VAL A 240 8.80 -6.93 0.20
C VAL A 240 9.58 -8.02 0.95
N ARG A 241 10.09 -9.02 0.23
CA ARG A 241 10.88 -10.09 0.86
C ARG A 241 12.14 -9.53 1.50
N LEU A 242 12.42 -9.95 2.73
CA LEU A 242 13.65 -9.61 3.42
C LEU A 242 14.81 -10.42 2.82
N PRO A 243 15.95 -9.78 2.52
CA PRO A 243 17.10 -10.50 2.00
C PRO A 243 17.76 -11.39 3.05
N ASP A 244 18.63 -12.28 2.56
CA ASP A 244 19.53 -13.01 3.44
C ASP A 244 20.64 -12.14 4.00
N ALA A 245 21.02 -12.43 5.25
CA ALA A 245 22.11 -11.72 5.88
C ALA A 245 23.40 -12.18 5.18
N VAL A 246 24.21 -11.21 4.76
CA VAL A 246 25.52 -11.45 4.16
C VAL A 246 26.57 -11.59 5.26
#